data_AF-A0AAP8MFE6-F1
#
_entry.id   AF-A0AAP8MFE6-F1
#
_cell.length_a   1.000
_cell.length_b   1.000
_cell.length_c   1.000
_cell.angle_alpha   90.00
_cell.angle_beta   90.00
_cell.angle_gamma   90.00
#
_symmetry.space_group_name_H-M   'P 1'
#
loop_
_entity.id
_entity.type
_entity.pdbx_description
1 polymer ?
#
loop_
_entity_poly.entity_id
_entity_poly.type
_entity_poly.pdbx_seq_one_letter_code
_entity_poly.pdbx_strand_id
1 'polypeptide(L)'
;MNAALAASDNADKFKAVHGQLLAVIERDPSVAKPYSDLGELLLQSGRVVEALSVLEKATDLEPGLAAAHYHTARALTTLGAHSDAVFAYRRCLDVAPEHAAAWLGLGHACNVLRQRQDSIAAYHRCLQLDPGHSDAYYSLSRLGSYRFSDSEIDEMGRQLQDDELPEASRVKLLFSLGREFEARGRYRRAWRFYRQGNAAQRKRVNYDPVKTEAVADRLVNFFGGDYFSSIATGACPDRAPVFLVGIRRSGASLVEKIIAAHSHLESAGELPHLAEIAGGLAEAADTNKPFPHGLADLDARQRYDLGERYVQMARPYRREITPYFIDRAPGNFKLIGLIHSILPNAKIIDVRRHPLDACVRNLTELFPRGQAFSYDQVEMGEYYLQYSRVMDHWNEVLPGKVLRVDFENLAQDLEAEVVRILAYLDLPWEDSCMNFHESSLLMRAARNEGADTGSAVGVGNWRRYRRGLIALTEVLAPVMGGAAKTT
;
A
#
# COMPACT_ATOMS: atom_id res chain seq x y z
N MET A 1 23.81 8.88 12.61
CA MET A 1 24.47 10.20 12.63
C MET A 1 24.23 10.99 11.33
N ASN A 2 24.37 10.41 10.13
CA ASN A 2 24.23 11.15 8.86
C ASN A 2 22.80 11.60 8.48
N ALA A 3 21.75 10.88 8.87
CA ALA A 3 20.37 11.26 8.51
C ALA A 3 19.85 12.47 9.31
N ALA A 4 20.26 12.60 10.57
CA ALA A 4 19.88 13.74 11.42
C ALA A 4 20.62 15.02 11.00
N LEU A 5 21.89 14.91 10.62
CA LEU A 5 22.67 16.02 10.05
C LEU A 5 22.13 16.43 8.68
N ALA A 6 21.81 15.48 7.79
CA ALA A 6 21.18 15.78 6.51
C ALA A 6 19.77 16.37 6.65
N ALA A 7 18.99 15.95 7.66
CA ALA A 7 17.69 16.52 7.96
C ALA A 7 17.80 17.94 8.54
N SER A 8 18.80 18.19 9.41
CA SER A 8 19.10 19.53 9.94
C SER A 8 19.56 20.48 8.83
N ASP A 9 20.50 20.04 7.98
CA ASP A 9 20.99 20.82 6.85
C ASP A 9 19.87 21.15 5.84
N ASN A 10 18.93 20.21 5.64
CA ASN A 10 17.77 20.45 4.78
C ASN A 10 16.76 21.41 5.43
N ALA A 11 16.57 21.34 6.75
CA ALA A 11 15.69 22.26 7.47
C ALA A 11 16.25 23.69 7.47
N ASP A 12 17.55 23.85 7.64
CA ASP A 12 18.23 25.16 7.61
C ASP A 12 18.21 25.76 6.21
N LYS A 13 18.46 24.96 5.16
CA LYS A 13 18.31 25.39 3.76
C LYS A 13 16.87 25.78 3.44
N PHE A 14 15.89 24.98 3.87
CA PHE A 14 14.48 25.30 3.69
C PHE A 14 14.14 26.66 4.31
N LYS A 15 14.54 26.88 5.57
CA LYS A 15 14.26 28.12 6.29
C LYS A 15 14.88 29.34 5.61
N ALA A 16 16.11 29.20 5.12
CA ALA A 16 16.80 30.27 4.41
C ALA A 16 16.09 30.64 3.10
N VAL A 17 15.78 29.66 2.24
CA VAL A 17 15.11 29.89 0.95
C VAL A 17 13.69 30.43 1.18
N HIS A 18 12.95 29.88 2.15
CA HIS A 18 11.62 30.34 2.53
C HIS A 18 11.64 31.83 2.95
N GLY A 19 12.58 32.23 3.81
CA GLY A 19 12.73 33.62 4.23
C GLY A 19 13.10 34.57 3.09
N GLN A 20 13.95 34.12 2.15
CA GLN A 20 14.31 34.91 0.97
C GLN A 20 13.10 35.15 0.05
N LEU A 21 12.30 34.12 -0.21
CA LEU A 21 11.10 34.24 -1.04
C LEU A 21 10.07 35.18 -0.40
N LEU A 22 9.88 35.11 0.92
CA LEU A 22 9.01 36.05 1.64
C LEU A 22 9.51 37.49 1.54
N ALA A 23 10.82 37.74 1.71
CA ALA A 23 11.37 39.09 1.57
C ALA A 23 11.21 39.65 0.14
N VAL A 24 11.28 38.80 -0.89
CA VAL A 24 11.01 39.20 -2.29
C VAL A 24 9.53 39.56 -2.46
N ILE A 25 8.63 38.75 -1.91
CA ILE A 25 7.18 39.00 -1.94
C ILE A 25 6.82 40.30 -1.19
N GLU A 26 7.42 40.56 -0.03
CA GLU A 26 7.20 41.79 0.74
C GLU A 26 7.66 43.03 -0.02
N ARG A 27 8.78 42.92 -0.75
CA ARG A 27 9.33 44.02 -1.55
C ARG A 27 8.48 44.30 -2.80
N ASP A 28 7.95 43.25 -3.43
CA ASP A 28 7.08 43.38 -4.60
C ASP A 28 6.00 42.28 -4.63
N PRO A 29 4.82 42.53 -4.04
CA PRO A 29 3.75 41.54 -3.95
C PRO A 29 2.98 41.36 -5.26
N SER A 30 3.37 42.05 -6.33
CA SER A 30 2.70 41.99 -7.64
C SER A 30 3.30 40.94 -8.59
N VAL A 31 4.46 40.37 -8.24
CA VAL A 31 5.16 39.39 -9.09
C VAL A 31 4.72 37.97 -8.71
N ALA A 32 4.19 37.22 -9.69
CA ALA A 32 3.66 35.87 -9.45
C ALA A 32 4.73 34.81 -9.14
N LYS A 33 5.90 34.89 -9.79
CA LYS A 33 6.93 33.85 -9.71
C LYS A 33 7.42 33.50 -8.29
N PRO A 34 7.74 34.47 -7.41
CA PRO A 34 8.11 34.18 -6.02
C PRO A 34 7.05 33.39 -5.25
N TYR A 35 5.76 33.64 -5.50
CA TYR A 35 4.67 32.87 -4.90
C TYR A 35 4.63 31.43 -5.42
N SER A 36 4.89 31.23 -6.72
CA SER A 36 5.02 29.88 -7.33
C SER A 36 6.19 29.09 -6.73
N ASP A 37 7.37 29.71 -6.64
CA ASP A 37 8.58 29.09 -6.08
C ASP A 37 8.40 28.78 -4.59
N LEU A 38 7.71 29.65 -3.84
CA LEU A 38 7.33 29.41 -2.45
C LEU A 38 6.34 28.25 -2.31
N GLY A 39 5.35 28.17 -3.20
CA GLY A 39 4.42 27.06 -3.28
C GLY A 39 5.11 25.72 -3.51
N GLU A 40 6.08 25.67 -4.43
CA GLU A 40 6.90 24.48 -4.63
C GLU A 40 7.65 24.07 -3.37
N LEU A 41 8.34 25.02 -2.73
CA LEU A 41 9.11 24.77 -1.52
C LEU A 41 8.20 24.24 -0.39
N LEU A 42 7.04 24.84 -0.20
CA LEU A 42 6.04 24.39 0.77
C LEU A 42 5.57 22.96 0.49
N LEU A 43 5.34 22.60 -0.78
CA LEU A 43 5.00 21.22 -1.17
C LEU A 43 6.11 20.23 -0.83
N GLN A 44 7.37 20.59 -1.08
CA GLN A 44 8.51 19.74 -0.74
C GLN A 44 8.63 19.51 0.78
N SER A 45 8.17 20.46 1.60
CA SER A 45 8.11 20.34 3.06
C SER A 45 6.83 19.69 3.60
N GLY A 46 5.88 19.32 2.74
CA GLY A 46 4.60 18.72 3.14
C GLY A 46 3.56 19.71 3.68
N ARG A 47 3.82 21.02 3.61
CA ARG A 47 2.88 22.09 4.00
C ARG A 47 1.89 22.39 2.87
N VAL A 48 1.11 21.38 2.49
CA VAL A 48 0.33 21.37 1.24
C VAL A 48 -0.78 22.43 1.21
N VAL A 49 -1.49 22.65 2.33
CA VAL A 49 -2.57 23.64 2.42
C VAL A 49 -2.03 25.07 2.28
N GLU A 50 -0.88 25.34 2.90
CA GLU A 50 -0.22 26.64 2.78
C GLU A 50 0.32 26.86 1.36
N ALA A 51 0.84 25.81 0.73
CA ALA A 51 1.24 25.84 -0.66
C ALA A 51 0.08 26.27 -1.57
N LEU A 52 -1.12 25.70 -1.39
CA LEU A 52 -2.28 26.10 -2.19
C LEU A 52 -2.60 27.59 -2.07
N SER A 53 -2.59 28.13 -0.85
CA SER A 53 -2.91 29.55 -0.63
C SER A 53 -1.93 30.49 -1.34
N VAL A 54 -0.63 30.20 -1.32
CA VAL A 54 0.35 31.02 -2.05
C VAL A 54 0.28 30.81 -3.56
N LEU A 55 -0.05 29.59 -4.01
CA LEU A 55 -0.18 29.26 -5.44
C LEU A 55 -1.41 29.90 -6.07
N GLU A 56 -2.53 29.99 -5.34
CA GLU A 56 -3.71 30.77 -5.76
C GLU A 56 -3.32 32.21 -6.06
N LYS A 57 -2.51 32.82 -5.18
CA LYS A 57 -2.00 34.18 -5.40
C LYS A 57 -1.12 34.27 -6.66
N ALA A 58 -0.27 33.27 -6.91
CA ALA A 58 0.54 33.21 -8.13
C ALA A 58 -0.33 33.15 -9.39
N THR A 59 -1.38 32.31 -9.39
CA THR A 59 -2.30 32.18 -10.52
C THR A 59 -3.21 33.40 -10.73
N ASP A 60 -3.54 34.13 -9.67
CA ASP A 60 -4.29 35.39 -9.76
C ASP A 60 -3.45 36.52 -10.36
N LEU A 61 -2.18 36.62 -9.95
CA LEU A 61 -1.26 37.64 -10.44
C LEU A 61 -0.84 37.38 -11.89
N GLU A 62 -0.62 36.11 -12.26
CA GLU A 62 -0.23 35.72 -13.61
C GLU A 62 -0.95 34.42 -14.02
N PRO A 63 -2.16 34.52 -14.62
CA PRO A 63 -2.92 33.35 -15.07
C PRO A 63 -2.19 32.48 -16.11
N GLY A 64 -1.19 33.04 -16.80
CA GLY A 64 -0.33 32.36 -17.76
C GLY A 64 0.91 31.70 -17.15
N LEU A 65 1.10 31.70 -15.82
CA LEU A 65 2.29 31.10 -15.21
C LEU A 65 2.15 29.57 -15.11
N ALA A 66 2.70 28.85 -16.09
CA ALA A 66 2.59 27.38 -16.16
C ALA A 66 3.08 26.65 -14.90
N ALA A 67 4.16 27.14 -14.29
CA ALA A 67 4.72 26.57 -13.06
C ALA A 67 3.72 26.63 -11.89
N ALA A 68 3.02 27.75 -11.72
CA ALA A 68 2.01 27.90 -10.67
C ALA A 68 0.89 26.87 -10.84
N HIS A 69 0.35 26.71 -12.05
CA HIS A 69 -0.65 25.69 -12.35
C HIS A 69 -0.15 24.25 -12.10
N TYR A 70 1.10 23.96 -12.46
CA TYR A 70 1.73 22.66 -12.19
C TYR A 70 1.83 22.36 -10.69
N HIS A 71 2.31 23.33 -9.89
CA HIS A 71 2.42 23.16 -8.44
C HIS A 71 1.03 23.08 -7.79
N THR A 72 0.05 23.85 -8.25
CA THR A 72 -1.35 23.74 -7.79
C THR A 72 -1.89 22.33 -8.04
N ALA A 73 -1.67 21.79 -9.24
CA ALA A 73 -2.09 20.43 -9.58
C ALA A 73 -1.44 19.36 -8.68
N ARG A 74 -0.14 19.52 -8.36
CA ARG A 74 0.58 18.64 -7.42
C ARG A 74 0.01 18.72 -6.00
N ALA A 75 -0.32 19.93 -5.54
CA ALA A 75 -0.93 20.14 -4.24
C ALA A 75 -2.29 19.46 -4.13
N LEU A 76 -3.16 19.68 -5.12
CA LEU A 76 -4.48 19.06 -5.23
C LEU A 76 -4.39 17.53 -5.31
N THR A 77 -3.42 17.00 -6.07
CA THR A 77 -3.15 15.56 -6.14
C THR A 77 -2.80 14.98 -4.76
N THR A 78 -1.98 15.70 -3.98
CA THR A 78 -1.57 15.28 -2.63
C THR A 78 -2.73 15.29 -1.64
N LEU A 79 -3.70 16.20 -1.83
CA LEU A 79 -4.94 16.28 -1.04
C LEU A 79 -6.03 15.31 -1.51
N GLY A 80 -5.81 14.56 -2.60
CA GLY A 80 -6.82 13.66 -3.16
C GLY A 80 -7.91 14.35 -4.01
N ALA A 81 -7.78 15.66 -4.26
CA ALA A 81 -8.67 16.44 -5.12
C ALA A 81 -8.34 16.22 -6.61
N HIS A 82 -8.49 14.97 -7.08
CA HIS A 82 -7.98 14.56 -8.39
C HIS A 82 -8.69 15.23 -9.57
N SER A 83 -9.98 15.54 -9.46
CA SER A 83 -10.73 16.27 -10.51
C SER A 83 -10.18 17.67 -10.72
N ASP A 84 -9.93 18.40 -9.64
CA ASP A 84 -9.37 19.75 -9.68
C ASP A 84 -7.90 19.71 -10.14
N ALA A 85 -7.15 18.68 -9.73
CA ALA A 85 -5.80 18.45 -10.21
C ALA A 85 -5.74 18.27 -11.73
N VAL A 86 -6.67 17.53 -12.34
CA VAL A 86 -6.76 17.39 -13.80
C VAL A 86 -6.96 18.76 -14.47
N PHE A 87 -7.82 19.61 -13.92
CA PHE A 87 -8.02 20.96 -14.46
C PHE A 87 -6.75 21.80 -14.39
N ALA A 88 -6.07 21.81 -13.24
CA ALA A 88 -4.83 22.56 -13.05
C ALA A 88 -3.68 22.03 -13.94
N TYR A 89 -3.54 20.70 -14.12
CA TYR A 89 -2.58 20.14 -15.07
C TYR A 89 -2.88 20.56 -16.51
N ARG A 90 -4.15 20.55 -16.93
CA ARG A 90 -4.53 21.02 -18.27
C ARG A 90 -4.20 22.50 -18.47
N ARG A 91 -4.45 23.36 -17.46
CA ARG A 91 -4.04 24.78 -17.50
C ARG A 91 -2.54 24.96 -17.64
N CYS A 92 -1.74 24.16 -16.93
CA CYS A 92 -0.29 24.15 -17.12
C CYS A 92 0.08 23.81 -18.56
N LEU A 93 -0.55 22.77 -19.12
CA LEU A 93 -0.26 22.26 -20.46
C LEU A 93 -0.80 23.14 -21.60
N ASP A 94 -1.85 23.93 -21.36
CA ASP A 94 -2.34 24.95 -22.30
C ASP A 94 -1.28 26.04 -22.54
N VAL A 95 -0.51 26.38 -21.49
CA VAL A 95 0.59 27.35 -21.56
C VAL A 95 1.91 26.70 -21.99
N ALA A 96 2.22 25.53 -21.42
CA ALA A 96 3.48 24.82 -21.60
C ALA A 96 3.23 23.37 -22.07
N PRO A 97 2.89 23.16 -23.37
CA PRO A 97 2.52 21.84 -23.90
C PRO A 97 3.66 20.82 -23.91
N GLU A 98 4.90 21.26 -23.71
CA GLU A 98 6.12 20.44 -23.65
C GLU A 98 6.55 20.09 -22.22
N HIS A 99 5.71 20.36 -21.21
CA HIS A 99 6.03 20.06 -19.82
C HIS A 99 5.82 18.57 -19.48
N ALA A 100 6.85 17.74 -19.69
CA ALA A 100 6.78 16.28 -19.51
C ALA A 100 6.23 15.84 -18.13
N ALA A 101 6.67 16.48 -17.04
CA ALA A 101 6.21 16.14 -15.69
C ALA A 101 4.73 16.50 -15.43
N ALA A 102 4.17 17.49 -16.12
CA ALA A 102 2.75 17.83 -16.04
C ALA A 102 1.91 16.79 -16.78
N TRP A 103 2.38 16.29 -17.93
CA TRP A 103 1.77 15.15 -18.61
C TRP A 103 1.80 13.87 -17.76
N LEU A 104 2.90 13.58 -17.07
CA LEU A 104 2.95 12.45 -16.12
C LEU A 104 1.90 12.61 -15.00
N GLY A 105 1.86 13.79 -14.37
CA GLY A 105 0.92 14.08 -13.28
C GLY A 105 -0.54 14.03 -13.73
N LEU A 106 -0.85 14.53 -14.93
CA LEU A 106 -2.17 14.39 -15.56
C LEU A 106 -2.53 12.92 -15.74
N GLY A 107 -1.60 12.11 -16.25
CA GLY A 107 -1.78 10.67 -16.42
C GLY A 107 -2.11 9.98 -15.10
N HIS A 108 -1.42 10.32 -14.01
CA HIS A 108 -1.70 9.79 -12.67
C HIS A 108 -3.08 10.20 -12.17
N ALA A 109 -3.46 11.47 -12.31
CA ALA A 109 -4.76 11.98 -11.87
C ALA A 109 -5.91 11.33 -12.65
N CYS A 110 -5.81 11.25 -13.97
CA CYS A 110 -6.78 10.55 -14.83
C CYS A 110 -6.90 9.06 -14.47
N ASN A 111 -5.79 8.39 -14.14
CA ASN A 111 -5.82 7.00 -13.70
C ASN A 111 -6.63 6.81 -12.41
N VAL A 112 -6.46 7.68 -11.41
CA VAL A 112 -7.24 7.62 -10.17
C VAL A 112 -8.73 7.86 -10.43
N LEU A 113 -9.05 8.79 -11.33
CA LEU A 113 -10.41 9.05 -11.80
C LEU A 113 -10.96 7.98 -12.76
N ARG A 114 -10.18 6.92 -13.04
CA ARG A 114 -10.52 5.84 -13.99
C ARG A 114 -10.76 6.30 -15.43
N GLN A 115 -10.26 7.48 -15.80
CA GLN A 115 -10.26 8.00 -17.15
C GLN A 115 -9.11 7.36 -17.93
N ARG A 116 -9.33 6.11 -18.36
CA ARG A 116 -8.27 5.25 -18.87
C ARG A 116 -7.61 5.78 -20.14
N GLN A 117 -8.40 6.19 -21.13
CA GLN A 117 -7.89 6.65 -22.42
C GLN A 117 -7.06 7.94 -22.25
N ASP A 118 -7.56 8.90 -21.46
CA ASP A 118 -6.86 10.13 -21.12
C ASP A 118 -5.54 9.86 -20.38
N SER A 119 -5.54 8.90 -19.45
CA SER A 119 -4.32 8.49 -18.74
C SER A 119 -3.26 7.93 -19.68
N ILE A 120 -3.63 7.03 -20.59
CA ILE A 120 -2.73 6.46 -21.59
C ILE A 120 -2.17 7.54 -22.52
N ALA A 121 -3.03 8.43 -23.02
CA ALA A 121 -2.63 9.54 -23.90
C ALA A 121 -1.63 10.48 -23.21
N ALA A 122 -1.86 10.80 -21.94
CA ALA A 122 -0.97 11.66 -21.15
C ALA A 122 0.40 11.00 -20.90
N TYR A 123 0.45 9.71 -20.55
CA TYR A 123 1.73 9.00 -20.42
C TYR A 123 2.49 8.89 -21.73
N HIS A 124 1.81 8.66 -22.86
CA HIS A 124 2.46 8.70 -24.17
C HIS A 124 3.03 10.06 -24.48
N ARG A 125 2.30 11.14 -24.18
CA ARG A 125 2.80 12.49 -24.41
C ARG A 125 4.02 12.80 -23.54
N CYS A 126 4.04 12.31 -22.31
CA CYS A 126 5.22 12.32 -21.45
C CYS A 126 6.41 11.59 -22.11
N LEU A 127 6.22 10.36 -22.59
CA LEU A 127 7.27 9.57 -23.26
C LEU A 127 7.74 10.15 -24.60
N GLN A 128 6.90 10.92 -25.30
CA GLN A 128 7.32 11.65 -26.51
C GLN A 128 8.28 12.79 -26.19
N LEU A 129 8.12 13.43 -25.02
CA LEU A 129 8.95 14.56 -24.58
C LEU A 129 10.21 14.08 -23.85
N ASP A 130 10.08 13.01 -23.08
CA ASP A 130 11.17 12.33 -22.38
C ASP A 130 11.06 10.81 -22.60
N PRO A 131 11.70 10.29 -23.66
CA PRO A 131 11.72 8.85 -23.93
C PRO A 131 12.33 8.02 -22.79
N GLY A 132 13.16 8.61 -21.93
CA GLY A 132 13.79 7.98 -20.78
C GLY A 132 12.89 7.88 -19.54
N HIS A 133 11.64 8.35 -19.61
CA HIS A 133 10.81 8.53 -18.42
C HIS A 133 10.28 7.20 -17.85
N SER A 134 11.07 6.59 -16.97
CA SER A 134 10.78 5.29 -16.37
C SER A 134 9.47 5.21 -15.57
N ASP A 135 9.03 6.31 -14.93
CA ASP A 135 7.72 6.39 -14.27
C ASP A 135 6.54 6.28 -15.23
N ALA A 136 6.64 6.84 -16.44
CA ALA A 136 5.59 6.73 -17.44
C ALA A 136 5.47 5.27 -17.93
N TYR A 137 6.60 4.62 -18.25
CA TYR A 137 6.61 3.18 -18.57
C TYR A 137 6.05 2.34 -17.42
N TYR A 138 6.47 2.58 -16.19
CA TYR A 138 5.96 1.83 -15.03
C TYR A 138 4.45 2.05 -14.85
N SER A 139 3.98 3.28 -14.97
CA SER A 139 2.55 3.61 -14.85
C SER A 139 1.72 2.92 -15.93
N LEU A 140 2.15 2.97 -17.20
CA LEU A 140 1.52 2.25 -18.32
C LEU A 140 1.47 0.74 -18.07
N SER A 141 2.57 0.13 -17.61
CA SER A 141 2.65 -1.32 -17.36
C SER A 141 1.66 -1.82 -16.29
N ARG A 142 1.20 -0.92 -15.41
CA ARG A 142 0.23 -1.21 -14.35
C ARG A 142 -1.21 -1.10 -14.81
N LEU A 143 -1.47 -0.49 -15.95
CA LEU A 143 -2.79 -0.44 -16.56
C LEU A 143 -3.08 -1.80 -17.21
N GLY A 144 -3.85 -2.68 -16.58
CA GLY A 144 -3.93 -4.12 -16.92
C GLY A 144 -4.21 -4.47 -18.39
N SER A 145 -4.96 -3.65 -19.13
CA SER A 145 -5.21 -3.83 -20.58
C SER A 145 -4.20 -3.19 -21.53
N TYR A 146 -3.27 -2.36 -21.05
CA TYR A 146 -2.25 -1.75 -21.90
C TYR A 146 -1.19 -2.79 -22.30
N ARG A 147 -0.71 -2.71 -23.54
CA ARG A 147 0.35 -3.58 -24.08
C ARG A 147 1.36 -2.70 -24.79
N PHE A 148 2.63 -2.86 -24.44
CA PHE A 148 3.70 -2.16 -25.12
C PHE A 148 3.87 -2.72 -26.54
N SER A 149 4.08 -1.83 -27.49
CA SER A 149 4.60 -2.15 -28.82
C SER A 149 6.01 -2.74 -28.73
N ASP A 150 6.44 -3.46 -29.77
CA ASP A 150 7.80 -4.01 -29.80
C ASP A 150 8.87 -2.90 -29.79
N SER A 151 8.59 -1.74 -30.40
CA SER A 151 9.49 -0.58 -30.35
C SER A 151 9.64 0.00 -28.94
N GLU A 152 8.58 0.05 -28.14
CA GLU A 152 8.67 0.49 -26.74
C GLU A 152 9.44 -0.52 -25.87
N ILE A 153 9.28 -1.82 -26.16
CA ILE A 153 10.06 -2.88 -25.50
C ILE A 153 11.55 -2.74 -25.82
N ASP A 154 11.89 -2.51 -27.09
CA ASP A 154 13.26 -2.32 -27.55
C ASP A 154 13.87 -1.03 -26.97
N GLU A 155 13.10 0.04 -26.85
CA GLU A 155 13.48 1.29 -26.19
C GLU A 155 13.86 1.05 -24.72
N MET A 156 12.95 0.44 -23.93
CA MET A 156 13.25 0.07 -22.55
C MET A 156 14.48 -0.85 -22.45
N GLY A 157 14.63 -1.78 -23.40
CA GLY A 157 15.79 -2.66 -23.48
C GLY A 157 17.11 -1.93 -23.72
N ARG A 158 17.10 -0.90 -24.57
CA ARG A 158 18.28 -0.06 -24.86
C ARG A 158 18.66 0.80 -23.66
N GLN A 159 17.68 1.43 -23.00
CA GLN A 159 17.93 2.20 -21.77
C GLN A 159 18.57 1.36 -20.68
N LEU A 160 18.18 0.07 -20.57
CA LEU A 160 18.81 -0.83 -19.62
C LEU A 160 20.28 -1.17 -19.92
N GLN A 161 20.78 -0.89 -21.14
CA GLN A 161 22.20 -1.02 -21.49
C GLN A 161 23.03 0.21 -21.09
N ASP A 162 22.39 1.31 -20.71
CA ASP A 162 23.09 2.48 -20.21
C ASP A 162 23.56 2.23 -18.77
N ASP A 163 24.87 2.33 -18.55
CA ASP A 163 25.49 2.14 -17.24
C ASP A 163 25.20 3.31 -16.29
N GLU A 164 24.93 4.51 -16.84
CA GLU A 164 24.60 5.71 -16.07
C GLU A 164 23.10 5.81 -15.71
N LEU A 165 22.28 4.85 -16.17
CA LEU A 165 20.86 4.82 -15.85
C LEU A 165 20.65 4.76 -14.32
N PRO A 166 19.93 5.73 -13.74
CA PRO A 166 19.68 5.74 -12.30
C PRO A 166 19.02 4.44 -11.84
N GLU A 167 19.50 3.85 -10.75
CA GLU A 167 19.00 2.57 -10.21
C GLU A 167 17.48 2.58 -10.00
N ALA A 168 16.92 3.73 -9.63
CA ALA A 168 15.47 3.90 -9.51
C ALA A 168 14.71 3.71 -10.82
N SER A 169 15.26 4.22 -11.91
CA SER A 169 14.72 4.06 -13.26
C SER A 169 14.91 2.64 -13.76
N ARG A 170 16.10 2.04 -13.52
CA ARG A 170 16.41 0.65 -13.86
C ARG A 170 15.38 -0.32 -13.27
N VAL A 171 15.07 -0.17 -11.98
CA VAL A 171 14.05 -1.00 -11.30
C VAL A 171 12.69 -0.88 -12.01
N LYS A 172 12.21 0.34 -12.27
CA LYS A 172 10.91 0.58 -12.90
C LYS A 172 10.82 -0.07 -14.29
N LEU A 173 11.83 0.11 -15.14
CA LEU A 173 11.89 -0.50 -16.48
C LEU A 173 11.91 -2.04 -16.41
N LEU A 174 12.69 -2.62 -15.50
CA LEU A 174 12.75 -4.07 -15.31
C LEU A 174 11.39 -4.65 -14.89
N PHE A 175 10.68 -4.00 -13.96
CA PHE A 175 9.34 -4.43 -13.58
C PHE A 175 8.31 -4.24 -14.70
N SER A 176 8.41 -3.16 -15.50
CA SER A 176 7.55 -2.95 -16.68
C SER A 176 7.72 -4.06 -17.72
N LEU A 177 8.97 -4.40 -18.07
CA LEU A 177 9.27 -5.50 -18.99
C LEU A 177 8.85 -6.87 -18.41
N GLY A 178 9.02 -7.07 -17.10
CA GLY A 178 8.52 -8.25 -16.39
C GLY A 178 7.01 -8.44 -16.59
N ARG A 179 6.22 -7.38 -16.36
CA ARG A 179 4.77 -7.38 -16.54
C ARG A 179 4.37 -7.61 -18.00
N GLU A 180 5.04 -6.95 -18.94
CA GLU A 180 4.74 -7.10 -20.38
C GLU A 180 4.99 -8.55 -20.85
N PHE A 181 6.14 -9.13 -20.52
CA PHE A 181 6.41 -10.53 -20.90
C PHE A 181 5.52 -11.53 -20.16
N GLU A 182 5.09 -11.24 -18.93
CA GLU A 182 4.08 -12.05 -18.25
C GLU A 182 2.74 -12.00 -18.99
N ALA A 183 2.30 -10.80 -19.38
CA ALA A 183 1.07 -10.57 -20.11
C ALA A 183 1.06 -11.23 -21.51
N ARG A 184 2.23 -11.35 -22.15
CA ARG A 184 2.44 -12.11 -23.39
C ARG A 184 2.64 -13.62 -23.18
N GLY A 185 2.48 -14.14 -21.96
CA GLY A 185 2.65 -15.57 -21.64
C GLY A 185 4.10 -16.08 -21.68
N ARG A 186 5.09 -15.18 -21.75
CA ARG A 186 6.53 -15.50 -21.82
C ARG A 186 7.16 -15.53 -20.44
N TYR A 187 6.65 -16.40 -19.56
CA TYR A 187 6.98 -16.43 -18.11
C TYR A 187 8.47 -16.58 -17.80
N ARG A 188 9.25 -17.33 -18.60
CA ARG A 188 10.71 -17.41 -18.41
C ARG A 188 11.42 -16.07 -18.62
N ARG A 189 11.00 -15.29 -19.63
CA ARG A 189 11.55 -13.94 -19.88
C ARG A 189 11.07 -13.00 -18.79
N ALA A 190 9.78 -13.03 -18.45
CA ALA A 190 9.20 -12.24 -17.36
C ALA A 190 9.99 -12.42 -16.06
N TRP A 191 10.23 -13.67 -15.65
CA TRP A 191 11.00 -13.98 -14.44
C TRP A 191 12.42 -13.44 -14.46
N ARG A 192 13.11 -13.47 -15.61
CA ARG A 192 14.45 -12.90 -15.73
C ARG A 192 14.43 -11.40 -15.40
N PHE A 193 13.45 -10.66 -15.92
CA PHE A 193 13.29 -9.24 -15.64
C PHE A 193 12.90 -8.98 -14.19
N TYR A 194 11.92 -9.71 -13.64
CA TYR A 194 11.56 -9.59 -12.22
C TYR A 194 12.75 -9.87 -11.29
N ARG A 195 13.53 -10.94 -11.56
CA ARG A 195 14.72 -11.26 -10.76
C ARG A 195 15.78 -10.15 -10.81
N GLN A 196 16.02 -9.57 -11.99
CA GLN A 196 16.94 -8.44 -12.12
C GLN A 196 16.41 -7.19 -11.40
N GLY A 197 15.10 -6.91 -11.52
CA GLY A 197 14.45 -5.79 -10.85
C GLY A 197 14.49 -5.92 -9.33
N ASN A 198 14.23 -7.12 -8.82
CA ASN A 198 14.37 -7.49 -7.41
C ASN A 198 15.79 -7.27 -6.92
N ALA A 199 16.80 -7.77 -7.63
CA ALA A 199 18.21 -7.57 -7.25
C ALA A 199 18.60 -6.08 -7.22
N ALA A 200 18.16 -5.28 -8.20
CA ALA A 200 18.41 -3.85 -8.23
C ALA A 200 17.68 -3.12 -7.09
N GLN A 201 16.42 -3.46 -6.83
CA GLN A 201 15.63 -2.84 -5.76
C GLN A 201 16.13 -3.24 -4.37
N ARG A 202 16.62 -4.48 -4.19
CA ARG A 202 17.17 -4.96 -2.91
C ARG A 202 18.36 -4.13 -2.44
N LYS A 203 19.19 -3.61 -3.36
CA LYS A 203 20.30 -2.69 -3.07
C LYS A 203 19.82 -1.33 -2.54
N ARG A 204 18.59 -0.93 -2.85
CA ARG A 204 18.01 0.37 -2.52
C ARG A 204 17.23 0.37 -1.21
N VAL A 205 16.86 -0.81 -0.70
CA VAL A 205 16.07 -0.95 0.52
C VAL A 205 16.90 -1.56 1.64
N ASN A 206 16.66 -1.10 2.87
CA ASN A 206 17.24 -1.71 4.05
C ASN A 206 16.28 -2.78 4.58
N TYR A 207 16.74 -4.03 4.64
CA TYR A 207 16.01 -5.14 5.24
C TYR A 207 16.97 -6.03 6.01
N ASP A 208 16.51 -6.48 7.17
CA ASP A 208 17.24 -7.32 8.11
C ASP A 208 16.31 -8.46 8.56
N PRO A 209 16.54 -9.70 8.06
CA PRO A 209 15.71 -10.85 8.42
C PRO A 209 15.81 -11.20 9.91
N VAL A 210 16.97 -10.98 10.55
CA VAL A 210 17.18 -11.25 11.98
C VAL A 210 16.30 -10.36 12.83
N LYS A 211 16.11 -9.09 12.46
CA LYS A 211 15.15 -8.21 13.15
C LYS A 211 13.71 -8.70 13.01
N THR A 212 13.35 -9.30 11.88
CA THR A 212 12.01 -9.84 11.66
C THR A 212 11.76 -11.04 12.57
N GLU A 213 12.72 -11.96 12.63
CA GLU A 213 12.69 -13.12 13.54
C GLU A 213 12.65 -12.69 15.00
N ALA A 214 13.50 -11.75 15.42
CA ALA A 214 13.52 -11.25 16.78
C ALA A 214 12.20 -10.58 17.19
N VAL A 215 11.47 -9.95 16.25
CA VAL A 215 10.11 -9.46 16.51
C VAL A 215 9.16 -10.64 16.74
N ALA A 216 9.18 -11.66 15.88
CA ALA A 216 8.35 -12.84 16.04
C ALA A 216 8.60 -13.56 17.38
N ASP A 217 9.86 -13.73 17.77
CA ASP A 217 10.25 -14.31 19.06
C ASP A 217 9.68 -13.53 20.23
N ARG A 218 9.78 -12.19 20.21
CA ARG A 218 9.22 -11.36 21.28
C ARG A 218 7.71 -11.49 21.40
N LEU A 219 6.99 -11.61 20.28
CA LEU A 219 5.54 -11.81 20.30
C LEU A 219 5.19 -13.16 20.93
N VAL A 220 5.77 -14.25 20.40
CA VAL A 220 5.49 -15.62 20.83
C VAL A 220 5.88 -15.86 22.30
N ASN A 221 6.97 -15.26 22.77
CA ASN A 221 7.43 -15.43 24.14
C ASN A 221 6.64 -14.59 25.16
N PHE A 222 6.09 -13.45 24.75
CA PHE A 222 5.37 -12.56 25.66
C PHE A 222 3.90 -12.94 25.82
N PHE A 223 3.20 -13.24 24.72
CA PHE A 223 1.77 -13.47 24.74
C PHE A 223 1.47 -14.94 25.01
N GLY A 224 1.16 -15.29 26.26
CA GLY A 224 0.65 -16.61 26.62
C GLY A 224 -0.87 -16.62 26.85
N GLY A 225 -1.46 -17.80 27.01
CA GLY A 225 -2.83 -17.94 27.49
C GLY A 225 -3.04 -17.22 28.83
N ASP A 226 -2.07 -17.34 29.74
CA ASP A 226 -2.08 -16.68 31.06
C ASP A 226 -2.16 -15.14 30.95
N TYR A 227 -1.47 -14.56 29.97
CA TYR A 227 -1.53 -13.12 29.72
C TYR A 227 -2.97 -12.69 29.40
N PHE A 228 -3.63 -13.34 28.44
CA PHE A 228 -5.00 -13.00 28.07
C PHE A 228 -6.02 -13.32 29.17
N SER A 229 -5.82 -14.39 29.92
CA SER A 229 -6.64 -14.69 31.10
C SER A 229 -6.51 -13.60 32.17
N SER A 230 -5.32 -13.03 32.37
CA SER A 230 -5.07 -11.97 33.37
C SER A 230 -5.74 -10.63 33.04
N ILE A 231 -6.06 -10.38 31.77
CA ILE A 231 -6.64 -9.11 31.29
C ILE A 231 -8.07 -9.26 30.75
N ALA A 232 -8.76 -10.35 31.10
CA ALA A 232 -10.07 -10.69 30.54
C ALA A 232 -11.17 -9.63 30.77
N THR A 233 -10.99 -8.71 31.72
CA THR A 233 -11.95 -7.66 32.05
C THR A 233 -11.34 -6.27 31.95
N GLY A 234 -12.20 -5.27 31.68
CA GLY A 234 -11.84 -3.86 31.77
C GLY A 234 -11.29 -3.22 30.50
N ALA A 235 -11.04 -3.97 29.42
CA ALA A 235 -10.73 -3.39 28.10
C ALA A 235 -12.00 -2.88 27.38
N CYS A 236 -11.83 -2.15 26.26
CA CYS A 236 -12.94 -1.56 25.52
C CYS A 236 -13.84 -2.64 24.91
N PRO A 237 -15.14 -2.71 25.25
CA PRO A 237 -16.01 -3.81 24.81
C PRO A 237 -16.52 -3.65 23.37
N ASP A 238 -16.15 -2.56 22.69
CA ASP A 238 -16.61 -2.24 21.34
C ASP A 238 -16.32 -3.40 20.37
N ARG A 239 -17.37 -3.76 19.62
CA ARG A 239 -17.36 -4.88 18.66
C ARG A 239 -17.27 -4.40 17.21
N ALA A 240 -17.37 -3.09 16.98
CA ALA A 240 -17.39 -2.50 15.64
C ALA A 240 -16.16 -2.86 14.78
N PRO A 241 -14.92 -2.95 15.32
CA PRO A 241 -13.75 -3.23 14.50
C PRO A 241 -13.67 -4.70 14.04
N VAL A 242 -13.53 -4.89 12.73
CA VAL A 242 -13.14 -6.15 12.09
C VAL A 242 -11.77 -5.97 11.45
N PHE A 243 -10.80 -6.78 11.82
CA PHE A 243 -9.43 -6.68 11.29
C PHE A 243 -9.20 -7.74 10.21
N LEU A 244 -8.79 -7.29 9.02
CA LEU A 244 -8.32 -8.19 7.97
C LEU A 244 -6.78 -8.19 7.93
N VAL A 245 -6.19 -9.30 8.35
CA VAL A 245 -4.75 -9.49 8.43
C VAL A 245 -4.26 -10.51 7.40
N GLY A 246 -2.94 -10.60 7.25
CA GLY A 246 -2.30 -11.62 6.42
C GLY A 246 -1.01 -11.11 5.81
N ILE A 247 -0.52 -11.82 4.80
CA ILE A 247 0.57 -11.31 3.97
C ILE A 247 0.02 -10.46 2.82
N ARG A 248 0.76 -9.43 2.40
CA ARG A 248 0.44 -8.68 1.17
C ARG A 248 0.23 -9.66 0.01
N ARG A 249 -0.75 -9.36 -0.86
CA ARG A 249 -1.08 -10.19 -2.04
C ARG A 249 -1.64 -11.59 -1.74
N SER A 250 -2.10 -11.86 -0.51
CA SER A 250 -2.81 -13.11 -0.18
C SER A 250 -4.22 -13.17 -0.79
N GLY A 251 -4.90 -12.03 -0.94
CA GLY A 251 -6.30 -11.97 -1.40
C GLY A 251 -7.21 -11.17 -0.48
N ALA A 252 -6.67 -10.54 0.57
CA ALA A 252 -7.43 -9.74 1.54
C ALA A 252 -8.35 -8.69 0.90
N SER A 253 -7.94 -8.05 -0.20
CA SER A 253 -8.79 -7.06 -0.90
C SER A 253 -10.03 -7.67 -1.58
N LEU A 254 -10.01 -8.96 -1.92
CA LEU A 254 -11.20 -9.64 -2.44
C LEU A 254 -12.15 -9.95 -1.29
N VAL A 255 -11.63 -10.52 -0.20
CA VAL A 255 -12.41 -10.80 1.02
C VAL A 255 -13.05 -9.52 1.55
N GLU A 256 -12.28 -8.44 1.67
CA GLU A 256 -12.77 -7.11 2.06
C GLU A 256 -13.96 -6.67 1.21
N LYS A 257 -13.88 -6.76 -0.13
CA LYS A 257 -14.98 -6.37 -1.03
C LYS A 257 -16.22 -7.21 -0.83
N ILE A 258 -16.05 -8.52 -0.63
CA ILE A 258 -17.14 -9.46 -0.39
C ILE A 258 -17.87 -9.08 0.91
N ILE A 259 -17.14 -8.92 2.01
CA ILE A 259 -17.77 -8.63 3.32
C ILE A 259 -18.26 -7.19 3.44
N ALA A 260 -17.60 -6.22 2.82
CA ALA A 260 -18.02 -4.81 2.80
C ALA A 260 -19.23 -4.57 1.89
N ALA A 261 -19.68 -5.57 1.15
CA ALA A 261 -20.96 -5.50 0.43
C ALA A 261 -22.16 -5.73 1.36
N HIS A 262 -21.95 -6.28 2.57
CA HIS A 262 -23.00 -6.41 3.58
C HIS A 262 -23.38 -5.03 4.11
N SER A 263 -24.68 -4.76 4.26
CA SER A 263 -25.25 -3.50 4.75
C SER A 263 -24.78 -3.04 6.14
N HIS A 264 -24.14 -3.93 6.92
CA HIS A 264 -23.68 -3.65 8.28
C HIS A 264 -22.16 -3.42 8.36
N LEU A 265 -21.44 -3.51 7.25
CA LEU A 265 -19.98 -3.40 7.18
C LEU A 265 -19.59 -2.31 6.20
N GLU A 266 -18.59 -1.52 6.58
CA GLU A 266 -17.91 -0.60 5.67
C GLU A 266 -16.40 -0.88 5.68
N SER A 267 -15.69 -0.52 4.60
CA SER A 267 -14.22 -0.56 4.60
C SER A 267 -13.66 0.80 5.05
N ALA A 268 -12.78 0.77 6.06
CA ALA A 268 -11.99 1.92 6.50
C ALA A 268 -10.60 1.97 5.82
N GLY A 269 -10.27 1.01 4.93
CA GLY A 269 -8.98 0.93 4.26
C GLY A 269 -7.86 0.33 5.14
N GLU A 270 -6.60 0.76 4.94
CA GLU A 270 -5.47 0.36 5.80
C GLU A 270 -5.19 1.47 6.82
N LEU A 271 -5.52 1.26 8.10
CA LEU A 271 -5.33 2.28 9.13
C LEU A 271 -3.92 2.19 9.78
N PRO A 272 -3.25 3.32 10.06
CA PRO A 272 -1.95 3.32 10.72
C PRO A 272 -2.03 3.22 12.25
N HIS A 273 -3.24 3.36 12.82
CA HIS A 273 -3.45 3.71 14.23
C HIS A 273 -3.00 2.66 15.23
N LEU A 274 -3.08 1.36 14.91
CA LEU A 274 -2.54 0.32 15.81
C LEU A 274 -1.02 0.41 15.93
N ALA A 275 -0.32 0.74 14.84
CA ALA A 275 1.13 0.93 14.87
C ALA A 275 1.49 2.19 15.68
N GLU A 276 0.70 3.26 15.56
CA GLU A 276 0.86 4.49 16.35
C GLU A 276 0.66 4.22 17.86
N ILE A 277 -0.38 3.47 18.23
CA ILE A 277 -0.63 3.07 19.62
C ILE A 277 0.52 2.20 20.15
N ALA A 278 0.95 1.19 19.37
CA ALA A 278 2.07 0.33 19.75
C ALA A 278 3.38 1.12 19.94
N GLY A 279 3.63 2.12 19.08
CA GLY A 279 4.77 3.02 19.19
C GLY A 279 4.71 3.88 20.45
N GLY A 280 3.55 4.49 20.74
CA GLY A 280 3.35 5.31 21.94
C GLY A 280 3.54 4.55 23.26
N LEU A 281 3.26 3.24 23.29
CA LEU A 281 3.53 2.40 24.47
C LEU A 281 5.03 2.25 24.76
N ALA A 282 5.88 2.24 23.72
CA ALA A 282 7.33 2.18 23.92
C ALA A 282 7.89 3.50 24.46
N GLU A 283 7.28 4.63 24.10
CA GLU A 283 7.70 5.98 24.49
C GLU A 283 7.18 6.38 25.88
N ALA A 284 5.91 6.09 26.19
CA ALA A 284 5.24 6.58 27.41
C ALA A 284 5.71 5.88 28.70
N ALA A 285 6.30 4.69 28.60
CA ALA A 285 6.59 3.86 29.77
C ALA A 285 7.87 4.25 30.53
N ASP A 286 8.65 5.26 30.09
CA ASP A 286 9.96 5.67 30.66
C ASP A 286 10.94 4.50 30.93
N THR A 287 10.67 3.35 30.31
CA THR A 287 11.32 2.05 30.58
C THR A 287 12.11 1.55 29.37
N ASN A 288 12.04 2.27 28.23
CA ASN A 288 12.67 1.91 26.95
C ASN A 288 12.35 0.46 26.51
N LYS A 289 11.20 -0.07 26.96
CA LYS A 289 10.78 -1.45 26.70
C LYS A 289 10.22 -1.57 25.27
N PRO A 290 10.79 -2.43 24.40
CA PRO A 290 10.23 -2.64 23.07
C PRO A 290 8.88 -3.35 23.18
N PHE A 291 7.95 -3.02 22.26
CA PHE A 291 6.71 -3.79 22.09
C PHE A 291 7.02 -5.30 21.98
N PRO A 292 6.26 -6.18 22.68
CA PRO A 292 5.00 -5.90 23.42
C PRO A 292 5.12 -5.60 24.92
N HIS A 293 6.31 -5.49 25.49
CA HIS A 293 6.49 -5.53 26.96
C HIS A 293 5.80 -4.41 27.74
N GLY A 294 5.61 -3.22 27.15
CA GLY A 294 4.87 -2.12 27.78
C GLY A 294 3.40 -2.44 28.07
N LEU A 295 2.83 -3.47 27.44
CA LEU A 295 1.46 -3.90 27.70
C LEU A 295 1.26 -4.52 29.09
N ALA A 296 2.30 -5.08 29.69
CA ALA A 296 2.21 -5.70 31.01
C ALA A 296 2.00 -4.68 32.12
N ASP A 297 2.42 -3.44 31.91
CA ASP A 297 2.35 -2.36 32.89
C ASP A 297 0.99 -1.62 32.85
N LEU A 298 0.13 -1.94 31.87
CA LEU A 298 -1.16 -1.29 31.74
C LEU A 298 -2.17 -1.80 32.77
N ASP A 299 -2.92 -0.88 33.36
CA ASP A 299 -4.13 -1.22 34.10
C ASP A 299 -5.35 -1.38 33.17
N ALA A 300 -6.49 -1.78 33.74
CA ALA A 300 -7.74 -1.95 33.01
C ALA A 300 -8.22 -0.65 32.34
N ARG A 301 -8.09 0.48 33.03
CA ARG A 301 -8.56 1.78 32.51
C ARG A 301 -7.72 2.23 31.33
N GLN A 302 -6.40 2.08 31.42
CA GLN A 302 -5.49 2.39 30.33
C GLN A 302 -5.76 1.50 29.10
N ARG A 303 -6.04 0.20 29.29
CA ARG A 303 -6.47 -0.68 28.19
C ARG A 303 -7.78 -0.21 27.56
N TYR A 304 -8.77 0.17 28.37
CA TYR A 304 -10.02 0.74 27.88
C TYR A 304 -9.78 2.00 27.03
N ASP A 305 -9.03 2.97 27.57
CA ASP A 305 -8.81 4.27 26.94
C ASP A 305 -8.04 4.10 25.61
N LEU A 306 -7.11 3.14 25.51
CA LEU A 306 -6.43 2.81 24.26
C LEU A 306 -7.37 2.19 23.22
N GLY A 307 -8.29 1.32 23.64
CA GLY A 307 -9.31 0.73 22.77
C GLY A 307 -10.28 1.79 22.25
N GLU A 308 -10.77 2.66 23.13
CA GLU A 308 -11.62 3.79 22.76
C GLU A 308 -10.89 4.74 21.81
N ARG A 309 -9.62 5.05 22.10
CA ARG A 309 -8.78 5.89 21.24
C ARG A 309 -8.66 5.30 19.83
N TYR A 310 -8.41 4.00 19.68
CA TYR A 310 -8.38 3.37 18.36
C TYR A 310 -9.71 3.57 17.60
N VAL A 311 -10.85 3.31 18.26
CA VAL A 311 -12.17 3.49 17.64
C VAL A 311 -12.41 4.94 17.22
N GLN A 312 -12.02 5.91 18.05
CA GLN A 312 -12.13 7.34 17.73
C GLN A 312 -11.24 7.73 16.54
N MET A 313 -10.00 7.24 16.50
CA MET A 313 -9.05 7.51 15.40
C MET A 313 -9.52 6.90 14.07
N ALA A 314 -10.27 5.79 14.10
CA ALA A 314 -10.84 5.20 12.90
C ALA A 314 -12.04 5.99 12.32
N ARG A 315 -12.77 6.76 13.14
CA ARG A 315 -14.01 7.47 12.71
C ARG A 315 -13.86 8.32 11.45
N PRO A 316 -12.80 9.12 11.25
CA PRO A 316 -12.66 9.94 10.04
C PRO A 316 -12.52 9.14 8.74
N TYR A 317 -12.15 7.85 8.82
CA TYR A 317 -12.01 6.95 7.67
C TYR A 317 -13.31 6.23 7.32
N ARG A 318 -14.32 6.34 8.19
CA ARG A 318 -15.63 5.74 8.04
C ARG A 318 -16.53 6.71 7.28
N ARG A 319 -16.98 6.28 6.10
CA ARG A 319 -17.79 7.12 5.20
C ARG A 319 -19.28 6.87 5.40
N GLU A 320 -19.61 5.68 5.86
CA GLU A 320 -20.97 5.23 6.11
C GLU A 320 -21.17 5.11 7.64
N ILE A 321 -22.42 5.11 8.10
CA ILE A 321 -22.71 4.92 9.52
C ILE A 321 -23.17 3.47 9.71
N THR A 322 -22.27 2.52 9.48
CA THR A 322 -22.54 1.09 9.67
C THR A 322 -22.23 0.66 11.12
N PRO A 323 -22.79 -0.46 11.61
CA PRO A 323 -22.44 -0.99 12.92
C PRO A 323 -20.98 -1.46 13.02
N TYR A 324 -20.40 -1.97 11.93
CA TYR A 324 -19.05 -2.53 11.87
C TYR A 324 -18.21 -1.87 10.77
N PHE A 325 -16.89 -1.84 10.97
CA PHE A 325 -15.94 -1.35 9.98
C PHE A 325 -14.72 -2.27 9.87
N ILE A 326 -14.15 -2.32 8.67
CA ILE A 326 -13.01 -3.19 8.36
C ILE A 326 -11.73 -2.36 8.32
N ASP A 327 -10.77 -2.68 9.19
CA ASP A 327 -9.38 -2.25 9.05
C ASP A 327 -8.59 -3.36 8.35
N ARG A 328 -8.23 -3.11 7.09
CA ARG A 328 -7.49 -4.03 6.22
C ARG A 328 -6.02 -3.65 6.14
N ALA A 329 -5.29 -3.73 7.25
CA ALA A 329 -3.84 -3.64 7.25
C ALA A 329 -3.21 -5.03 7.44
N PRO A 330 -2.69 -5.68 6.38
CA PRO A 330 -2.15 -7.05 6.47
C PRO A 330 -1.10 -7.21 7.58
N GLY A 331 -0.25 -6.20 7.77
CA GLY A 331 0.81 -6.18 8.79
C GLY A 331 0.32 -6.19 10.25
N ASN A 332 -0.97 -5.94 10.51
CA ASN A 332 -1.55 -5.98 11.85
C ASN A 332 -1.53 -7.39 12.47
N PHE A 333 -1.18 -8.43 11.72
CA PHE A 333 -0.92 -9.76 12.28
C PHE A 333 0.09 -9.75 13.45
N LYS A 334 1.04 -8.79 13.44
CA LYS A 334 2.02 -8.60 14.53
C LYS A 334 1.42 -7.93 15.77
N LEU A 335 0.25 -7.33 15.62
CA LEU A 335 -0.43 -6.51 16.62
C LEU A 335 -1.71 -7.18 17.14
N ILE A 336 -1.99 -8.44 16.79
CA ILE A 336 -3.16 -9.19 17.30
C ILE A 336 -3.17 -9.23 18.83
N GLY A 337 -2.01 -9.43 19.45
CA GLY A 337 -1.90 -9.37 20.91
C GLY A 337 -2.30 -8.00 21.48
N LEU A 338 -1.94 -6.89 20.83
CA LEU A 338 -2.41 -5.55 21.20
C LEU A 338 -3.93 -5.43 20.99
N ILE A 339 -4.44 -5.84 19.82
CA ILE A 339 -5.87 -5.79 19.48
C ILE A 339 -6.70 -6.44 20.58
N HIS A 340 -6.39 -7.68 20.97
CA HIS A 340 -7.16 -8.37 22.01
C HIS A 340 -6.86 -7.88 23.43
N SER A 341 -5.79 -7.11 23.63
CA SER A 341 -5.54 -6.44 24.91
C SER A 341 -6.42 -5.21 25.11
N ILE A 342 -6.78 -4.49 24.03
CA ILE A 342 -7.55 -3.24 24.11
C ILE A 342 -8.99 -3.36 23.60
N LEU A 343 -9.27 -4.34 22.74
CA LEU A 343 -10.55 -4.61 22.07
C LEU A 343 -10.85 -6.13 22.08
N PRO A 344 -11.16 -6.73 23.24
CA PRO A 344 -11.31 -8.18 23.41
C PRO A 344 -12.42 -8.83 22.54
N ASN A 345 -13.38 -8.03 22.08
CA ASN A 345 -14.49 -8.49 21.26
C ASN A 345 -14.30 -8.25 19.75
N ALA A 346 -13.21 -7.60 19.34
CA ALA A 346 -12.92 -7.41 17.92
C ALA A 346 -12.79 -8.76 17.20
N LYS A 347 -13.21 -8.80 15.94
CA LYS A 347 -13.09 -9.98 15.07
C LYS A 347 -11.85 -9.83 14.19
N ILE A 348 -11.14 -10.92 13.93
CA ILE A 348 -9.93 -10.94 13.13
C ILE A 348 -10.03 -12.04 12.08
N ILE A 349 -9.82 -11.68 10.82
CA ILE A 349 -9.80 -12.61 9.69
C ILE A 349 -8.38 -12.66 9.12
N ASP A 350 -7.77 -13.84 9.18
CA ASP A 350 -6.48 -14.15 8.57
C ASP A 350 -6.69 -14.68 7.14
N VAL A 351 -6.39 -13.85 6.14
CA VAL A 351 -6.55 -14.25 4.74
C VAL A 351 -5.25 -14.89 4.25
N ARG A 352 -5.29 -16.22 4.11
CA ARG A 352 -4.18 -17.04 3.61
C ARG A 352 -4.37 -17.41 2.15
N ARG A 353 -3.26 -17.76 1.52
CA ARG A 353 -3.15 -18.27 0.16
C ARG A 353 -1.98 -19.23 0.14
N HIS A 354 -1.96 -20.16 -0.81
CA HIS A 354 -0.84 -21.05 -1.03
C HIS A 354 0.51 -20.29 -0.95
N PRO A 355 1.48 -20.73 -0.12
CA PRO A 355 2.69 -19.96 0.19
C PRO A 355 3.45 -19.46 -1.05
N LEU A 356 3.65 -20.34 -2.04
CA LEU A 356 4.32 -19.96 -3.30
C LEU A 356 3.53 -18.94 -4.13
N ASP A 357 2.19 -19.00 -4.18
CA ASP A 357 1.41 -18.00 -4.90
C ASP A 357 1.48 -16.64 -4.23
N ALA A 358 1.41 -16.60 -2.89
CA ALA A 358 1.56 -15.37 -2.14
C ALA A 358 2.95 -14.76 -2.36
N CYS A 359 4.02 -15.55 -2.21
CA CYS A 359 5.39 -15.08 -2.33
C CYS A 359 5.75 -14.64 -3.75
N VAL A 360 5.37 -15.39 -4.79
CA VAL A 360 5.61 -15.00 -6.18
C VAL A 360 4.96 -13.65 -6.50
N ARG A 361 3.72 -13.44 -6.05
CA ARG A 361 3.04 -12.15 -6.28
C ARG A 361 3.70 -10.97 -5.57
N ASN A 362 4.42 -11.21 -4.48
CA ASN A 362 5.25 -10.20 -3.83
C ASN A 362 6.56 -9.98 -4.61
N LEU A 363 7.19 -11.05 -5.09
CA LEU A 363 8.42 -11.00 -5.91
C LEU A 363 8.21 -10.38 -7.31
N THR A 364 6.97 -10.26 -7.79
CA THR A 364 6.64 -9.64 -9.08
C THR A 364 5.95 -8.29 -8.94
N GLU A 365 5.90 -7.72 -7.72
CA GLU A 365 5.31 -6.41 -7.45
C GLU A 365 6.37 -5.44 -6.94
N LEU A 366 6.37 -4.21 -7.45
CA LEU A 366 7.23 -3.15 -6.96
C LEU A 366 6.42 -2.26 -6.00
N PHE A 367 6.68 -2.43 -4.70
CA PHE A 367 5.98 -1.70 -3.64
C PHE A 367 6.58 -0.32 -3.41
N PRO A 368 5.76 0.72 -3.21
CA PRO A 368 6.26 2.06 -2.93
C PRO A 368 7.02 2.13 -1.59
N ARG A 369 6.54 1.45 -0.54
CA ARG A 369 7.14 1.41 0.81
C ARG A 369 6.78 0.12 1.56
N GLY A 370 7.56 -0.22 2.58
CA GLY A 370 7.19 -1.14 3.67
C GLY A 370 7.30 -2.64 3.40
N GLN A 371 7.70 -3.07 2.20
CA GLN A 371 7.80 -4.49 1.82
C GLN A 371 9.24 -4.85 1.40
N ALA A 372 10.25 -4.44 2.17
CA ALA A 372 11.65 -4.57 1.77
C ALA A 372 12.11 -6.05 1.65
N PHE A 373 11.45 -6.97 2.35
CA PHE A 373 11.70 -8.42 2.29
C PHE A 373 11.30 -9.08 0.97
N SER A 374 10.51 -8.41 0.11
CA SER A 374 9.93 -9.02 -1.09
C SER A 374 10.84 -9.00 -2.33
N TYR A 375 12.11 -8.62 -2.17
CA TYR A 375 13.06 -8.44 -3.28
C TYR A 375 14.19 -9.47 -3.29
N ASP A 376 14.11 -10.49 -2.44
CA ASP A 376 14.94 -11.69 -2.50
C ASP A 376 14.08 -12.93 -2.17
N GLN A 377 14.40 -14.08 -2.77
CA GLN A 377 13.60 -15.30 -2.59
C GLN A 377 13.73 -15.90 -1.19
N VAL A 378 14.94 -15.89 -0.62
CA VAL A 378 15.20 -16.45 0.69
C VAL A 378 14.56 -15.56 1.74
N GLU A 379 14.81 -14.26 1.67
CA GLU A 379 14.23 -13.27 2.60
C GLU A 379 12.69 -13.27 2.56
N MET A 380 12.09 -13.38 1.36
CA MET A 380 10.64 -13.48 1.21
C MET A 380 10.09 -14.77 1.86
N GLY A 381 10.79 -15.90 1.67
CA GLY A 381 10.44 -17.17 2.27
C GLY A 381 10.54 -17.13 3.80
N GLU A 382 11.66 -16.62 4.34
CA GLU A 382 11.88 -16.47 5.78
C GLU A 382 10.83 -15.56 6.41
N TYR A 383 10.51 -14.43 5.78
CA TYR A 383 9.43 -13.56 6.24
C TYR A 383 8.09 -14.29 6.31
N TYR A 384 7.76 -15.10 5.29
CA TYR A 384 6.52 -15.89 5.29
C TYR A 384 6.51 -16.93 6.42
N LEU A 385 7.64 -17.58 6.70
CA LEU A 385 7.75 -18.52 7.82
C LEU A 385 7.50 -17.82 9.16
N GLN A 386 8.06 -16.62 9.37
CA GLN A 386 7.79 -15.84 10.59
C GLN A 386 6.32 -15.42 10.68
N TYR A 387 5.69 -15.04 9.56
CA TYR A 387 4.25 -14.78 9.52
C TYR A 387 3.43 -16.02 9.91
N SER A 388 3.70 -17.18 9.32
CA SER A 388 3.00 -18.43 9.66
C SER A 388 3.15 -18.76 11.13
N ARG A 389 4.39 -18.74 11.65
CA ARG A 389 4.69 -19.02 13.06
C ARG A 389 3.90 -18.12 14.01
N VAL A 390 3.87 -16.81 13.75
CA VAL A 390 3.12 -15.86 14.57
C VAL A 390 1.61 -16.10 14.50
N MET A 391 1.07 -16.40 13.31
CA MET A 391 -0.37 -16.70 13.18
C MET A 391 -0.76 -18.04 13.81
N ASP A 392 0.11 -19.05 13.73
CA ASP A 392 -0.12 -20.34 14.37
C ASP A 392 -0.11 -20.19 15.90
N HIS A 393 0.79 -19.36 16.43
CA HIS A 393 0.77 -18.96 17.84
C HIS A 393 -0.53 -18.26 18.26
N TRP A 394 -1.05 -17.31 17.47
CA TRP A 394 -2.33 -16.66 17.81
C TRP A 394 -3.51 -17.64 17.83
N ASN A 395 -3.54 -18.62 16.94
CA ASN A 395 -4.56 -19.66 16.97
C ASN A 395 -4.48 -20.52 18.24
N GLU A 396 -3.28 -20.71 18.79
CA GLU A 396 -3.05 -21.45 20.03
C GLU A 396 -3.47 -20.66 21.28
N VAL A 397 -3.04 -19.40 21.40
CA VAL A 397 -3.27 -18.61 22.63
C VAL A 397 -4.59 -17.83 22.64
N LEU A 398 -5.25 -17.68 21.49
CA LEU A 398 -6.55 -17.01 21.32
C LEU A 398 -7.52 -17.89 20.50
N PRO A 399 -7.90 -19.09 21.00
CA PRO A 399 -8.72 -20.02 20.24
C PRO A 399 -10.08 -19.41 19.88
N GLY A 400 -10.46 -19.53 18.60
CA GLY A 400 -11.72 -19.01 18.07
C GLY A 400 -11.76 -17.48 17.86
N LYS A 401 -10.68 -16.75 18.18
CA LYS A 401 -10.62 -15.29 17.99
C LYS A 401 -10.10 -14.89 16.61
N VAL A 402 -9.43 -15.79 15.89
CA VAL A 402 -8.95 -15.54 14.53
C VAL A 402 -9.59 -16.54 13.58
N LEU A 403 -10.29 -16.05 12.55
CA LEU A 403 -10.81 -16.89 11.47
C LEU A 403 -9.79 -16.96 10.33
N ARG A 404 -9.25 -18.15 10.05
CA ARG A 404 -8.48 -18.38 8.83
C ARG A 404 -9.41 -18.52 7.62
N VAL A 405 -9.15 -17.75 6.57
CA VAL A 405 -9.82 -17.83 5.25
C VAL A 405 -8.77 -18.13 4.20
N ASP A 406 -8.85 -19.33 3.61
CA ASP A 406 -7.94 -19.75 2.54
C ASP A 406 -8.49 -19.31 1.18
N PHE A 407 -7.67 -18.58 0.42
CA PHE A 407 -8.00 -18.05 -0.88
C PHE A 407 -8.47 -19.14 -1.86
N GLU A 408 -7.85 -20.33 -1.78
CA GLU A 408 -8.17 -21.48 -2.61
C GLU A 408 -9.58 -22.00 -2.35
N ASN A 409 -10.03 -22.03 -1.09
CA ASN A 409 -11.39 -22.44 -0.73
C ASN A 409 -12.39 -21.40 -1.24
N LEU A 410 -12.09 -20.11 -1.07
CA LEU A 410 -12.93 -19.01 -1.58
C LEU A 410 -13.08 -19.07 -3.11
N ALA A 411 -12.03 -19.47 -3.83
CA ALA A 411 -12.06 -19.63 -5.27
C ALA A 411 -12.82 -20.89 -5.73
N GLN A 412 -12.85 -21.93 -4.89
CA GLN A 412 -13.52 -23.20 -5.20
C GLN A 412 -15.02 -23.16 -4.88
N ASP A 413 -15.38 -22.60 -3.72
CA ASP A 413 -16.76 -22.51 -3.24
C ASP A 413 -16.94 -21.18 -2.48
N LEU A 414 -17.29 -20.14 -3.23
CA LEU A 414 -17.48 -18.81 -2.70
C LEU A 414 -18.63 -18.76 -1.68
N GLU A 415 -19.76 -19.41 -1.98
CA GLU A 415 -20.96 -19.35 -1.13
C GLU A 415 -20.70 -19.96 0.24
N ALA A 416 -20.11 -21.17 0.28
CA ALA A 416 -19.77 -21.83 1.54
C ALA A 416 -18.80 -21.01 2.40
N GLU A 417 -17.80 -20.38 1.79
CA GLU A 417 -16.86 -19.52 2.50
C GLU A 417 -17.51 -18.22 2.98
N VAL A 418 -18.41 -17.60 2.20
CA VAL A 418 -19.18 -16.41 2.63
C VAL A 418 -20.05 -16.75 3.83
N VAL A 419 -20.77 -17.87 3.81
CA VAL A 419 -21.57 -18.35 4.96
C VAL A 419 -20.68 -18.48 6.21
N ARG A 420 -19.51 -19.10 6.07
CA ARG A 420 -18.56 -19.30 7.19
C ARG A 420 -18.04 -17.98 7.75
N ILE A 421 -17.72 -17.02 6.89
CA ILE A 421 -17.24 -15.70 7.29
C ILE A 421 -18.34 -14.90 8.00
N LEU A 422 -19.55 -14.85 7.44
CA LEU A 422 -20.67 -14.13 8.06
C LEU A 422 -21.07 -14.74 9.40
N ALA A 423 -21.07 -16.08 9.51
CA ALA A 423 -21.30 -16.76 10.78
C ALA A 423 -20.26 -16.39 11.85
N TYR A 424 -18.97 -16.32 11.49
CA TYR A 424 -17.91 -15.87 12.41
C TYR A 424 -18.07 -14.40 12.83
N LEU A 425 -18.57 -13.55 11.93
CA LEU A 425 -18.84 -12.13 12.20
C LEU A 425 -20.15 -11.90 12.95
N ASP A 426 -20.92 -12.94 13.26
CA ASP A 426 -22.26 -12.87 13.85
C ASP A 426 -23.24 -12.02 13.00
N LEU A 427 -23.13 -12.16 11.66
CA LEU A 427 -23.95 -11.44 10.68
C LEU A 427 -24.88 -12.39 9.90
N PRO A 428 -26.09 -11.93 9.53
CA PRO A 428 -27.00 -12.71 8.70
C PRO A 428 -26.47 -12.81 7.25
N TRP A 429 -27.05 -13.73 6.48
CA TRP A 429 -26.80 -13.79 5.05
C TRP A 429 -27.37 -12.56 4.32
N GLU A 430 -26.61 -12.02 3.38
CA GLU A 430 -27.07 -11.01 2.42
C GLU A 430 -26.55 -11.31 1.01
N ASP A 431 -27.44 -11.28 0.02
CA ASP A 431 -27.09 -11.56 -1.39
C ASP A 431 -26.09 -10.55 -1.95
N SER A 432 -25.99 -9.35 -1.38
CA SER A 432 -24.99 -8.35 -1.74
C SER A 432 -23.56 -8.87 -1.58
N CYS A 433 -23.30 -9.77 -0.62
CA CYS A 433 -21.99 -10.42 -0.45
C CYS A 433 -21.61 -11.31 -1.64
N MET A 434 -22.59 -11.95 -2.30
CA MET A 434 -22.38 -12.72 -3.53
C MET A 434 -22.33 -11.83 -4.76
N ASN A 435 -23.13 -10.76 -4.73
CA ASN A 435 -23.19 -9.73 -5.76
C ASN A 435 -22.29 -8.54 -5.42
N PHE A 436 -21.16 -8.78 -4.76
CA PHE A 436 -20.23 -7.73 -4.32
C PHE A 436 -19.62 -6.93 -5.48
N HIS A 437 -19.70 -7.50 -6.69
CA HIS A 437 -19.34 -6.84 -7.93
C HIS A 437 -20.42 -5.85 -8.40
N GLU A 438 -21.67 -5.98 -7.95
CA GLU A 438 -22.80 -5.10 -8.28
C GLU A 438 -23.03 -4.01 -7.22
N SER A 439 -22.82 -4.33 -5.94
CA SER A 439 -23.06 -3.44 -4.79
C SER A 439 -22.11 -2.25 -4.70
N SER A 440 -21.03 -2.26 -5.48
CA SER A 440 -20.25 -1.04 -5.65
C SER A 440 -21.14 -0.01 -6.35
N LEU A 441 -21.50 1.07 -5.65
CA LEU A 441 -22.05 2.31 -6.25
C LEU A 441 -21.21 2.79 -7.47
N LEU A 442 -19.98 2.28 -7.59
CA LEU A 442 -19.04 2.40 -8.71
C LEU A 442 -19.43 1.61 -10.00
N MET A 443 -20.42 0.71 -9.99
CA MET A 443 -20.83 -0.09 -11.16
C MET A 443 -22.04 0.45 -11.92
N ARG A 444 -22.82 1.39 -11.38
CA ARG A 444 -23.73 2.19 -12.23
C ARG A 444 -22.96 3.04 -13.25
N ALA A 445 -21.68 3.32 -12.99
CA ALA A 445 -20.75 3.89 -13.96
C ALA A 445 -19.98 2.81 -14.76
N ALA A 446 -19.60 1.69 -14.15
CA ALA A 446 -18.81 0.64 -14.82
C ALA A 446 -19.60 -0.38 -15.69
N ARG A 447 -20.94 -0.34 -15.73
CA ARG A 447 -21.70 -1.10 -16.75
C ARG A 447 -21.44 -0.62 -18.18
N ASN A 448 -20.81 0.55 -18.38
CA ASN A 448 -20.37 1.01 -19.69
C ASN A 448 -18.91 0.72 -20.03
N GLU A 449 -18.04 0.32 -19.09
CA GLU A 449 -16.60 0.21 -19.39
C GLU A 449 -15.92 -0.91 -18.58
N GLY A 450 -15.23 -1.79 -19.32
CA GLY A 450 -14.76 -3.10 -18.89
C GLY A 450 -13.97 -3.12 -17.57
N ALA A 451 -14.33 -4.10 -16.74
CA ALA A 451 -13.65 -4.44 -15.51
C ALA A 451 -12.12 -4.55 -15.68
N ASP A 452 -11.39 -3.58 -15.15
CA ASP A 452 -9.94 -3.64 -14.97
C ASP A 452 -9.63 -4.56 -13.76
N THR A 453 -9.83 -5.87 -13.96
CA THR A 453 -9.31 -6.94 -13.10
C THR A 453 -7.95 -7.39 -13.63
N GLY A 454 -6.98 -6.47 -13.62
CA GLY A 454 -5.59 -6.75 -13.98
C GLY A 454 -4.98 -7.86 -13.12
N SER A 455 -4.42 -8.87 -13.80
CA SER A 455 -3.85 -10.14 -13.30
C SER A 455 -4.89 -11.16 -12.84
N ALA A 456 -5.15 -12.15 -13.70
CA ALA A 456 -5.82 -13.42 -13.38
C ALA A 456 -5.65 -13.81 -11.90
N VAL A 457 -6.75 -13.74 -11.16
CA VAL A 457 -6.88 -14.17 -9.77
C VAL A 457 -6.83 -15.70 -9.78
N GLY A 458 -5.66 -16.25 -10.12
CA GLY A 458 -5.45 -17.67 -10.32
C GLY A 458 -4.82 -18.29 -9.09
N VAL A 459 -5.38 -19.45 -8.72
CA VAL A 459 -4.72 -20.45 -7.88
C VAL A 459 -3.68 -21.19 -8.72
N GLY A 460 -2.49 -21.43 -8.17
CA GLY A 460 -1.41 -22.16 -8.84
C GLY A 460 -0.63 -21.36 -9.88
N ASN A 461 -0.72 -20.03 -9.89
CA ASN A 461 0.02 -19.17 -10.80
C ASN A 461 1.55 -19.31 -10.63
N TRP A 462 2.02 -19.62 -9.42
CA TRP A 462 3.43 -19.89 -9.12
C TRP A 462 4.03 -20.99 -10.01
N ARG A 463 3.23 -21.95 -10.49
CA ARG A 463 3.68 -23.06 -11.34
C ARG A 463 4.31 -22.58 -12.66
N ARG A 464 3.86 -21.43 -13.17
CA ARG A 464 4.43 -20.76 -14.37
C ARG A 464 5.89 -20.34 -14.15
N TYR A 465 6.26 -20.11 -12.90
CA TYR A 465 7.56 -19.65 -12.44
C TYR A 465 8.39 -20.74 -11.75
N ARG A 466 7.88 -21.97 -11.62
CA ARG A 466 8.48 -23.07 -10.82
C ARG A 466 10.01 -23.21 -10.96
N ARG A 467 10.55 -23.10 -12.19
CA ARG A 467 11.98 -23.26 -12.47
C ARG A 467 12.85 -22.14 -11.87
N GLY A 468 12.24 -20.97 -11.65
CA GLY A 468 12.89 -19.80 -11.10
C GLY A 468 12.77 -19.68 -9.57
N LEU A 469 11.98 -20.54 -8.92
CA LEU A 469 11.58 -20.43 -7.51
C LEU A 469 12.26 -21.46 -6.60
N ILE A 470 13.42 -21.98 -6.99
CA ILE A 470 14.09 -23.09 -6.30
C ILE A 470 14.37 -22.72 -4.83
N ALA A 471 15.09 -21.62 -4.60
CA ALA A 471 15.42 -21.15 -3.26
C ALA A 471 14.19 -20.88 -2.40
N LEU A 472 13.16 -20.22 -2.97
CA LEU A 472 11.91 -19.97 -2.27
C LEU A 472 11.20 -21.28 -1.87
N THR A 473 11.19 -22.27 -2.76
CA THR A 473 10.54 -23.57 -2.52
C THR A 473 11.25 -24.34 -1.40
N GLU A 474 12.59 -24.29 -1.37
CA GLU A 474 13.40 -24.90 -0.31
C GLU A 474 13.09 -24.27 1.06
N VAL A 475 13.07 -22.93 1.14
CA VAL A 475 12.76 -22.21 2.38
C VAL A 475 11.33 -22.50 2.86
N LEU A 476 10.34 -22.51 1.96
CA LEU A 476 8.94 -22.71 2.32
C LEU A 476 8.57 -24.18 2.58
N ALA A 477 9.47 -25.14 2.41
CA ALA A 477 9.19 -26.56 2.60
C ALA A 477 8.46 -26.90 3.92
N PRO A 478 8.74 -26.26 5.08
CA PRO A 478 8.04 -26.54 6.33
C PRO A 478 6.53 -26.23 6.31
N VAL A 479 6.09 -25.26 5.50
CA VAL A 479 4.69 -24.77 5.47
C VAL A 479 3.94 -25.20 4.19
N MET A 480 4.59 -25.99 3.34
CA MET A 480 4.10 -26.39 2.01
C MET A 480 3.27 -27.69 2.00
N GLY A 481 2.94 -28.26 3.17
CA GLY A 481 2.02 -29.38 3.32
C GLY A 481 2.21 -30.54 2.34
N GLY A 482 3.24 -31.38 2.51
CA GLY A 482 3.39 -32.72 1.89
C GLY A 482 3.52 -32.84 0.36
N ALA A 483 2.90 -31.95 -0.43
CA ALA A 483 2.78 -32.08 -1.88
C ALA A 483 3.99 -31.54 -2.66
N ALA A 484 4.97 -30.92 -1.99
CA ALA A 484 6.18 -30.41 -2.63
C ALA A 484 7.32 -31.44 -2.75
N LYS A 485 7.14 -32.68 -2.29
CA LYS A 485 8.15 -33.75 -2.37
C LYS A 485 8.14 -34.57 -3.66
N THR A 486 7.31 -34.25 -4.65
CA THR A 486 7.26 -35.05 -5.89
C THR A 486 7.08 -34.19 -7.15
N THR A 487 8.09 -34.29 -8.02
CA THR A 487 8.21 -33.97 -9.46
C THR A 487 8.58 -32.55 -9.94
#